data_AF-A0A959SNC4-F1
#
_entry.id   AF-A0A959SNC4-F1
#
_cell.length_a   1.000
_cell.length_b   1.000
_cell.length_c   1.000
_cell.angle_alpha   90.00
_cell.angle_beta   90.00
_cell.angle_gamma   90.00
#
_symmetry.space_group_name_H-M   'P 1'
#
loop_
_entity.id
_entity.type
_entity.pdbx_description
1 polymer ?
#
loop_
_entity_poly.entity_id
_entity_poly.type
_entity_poly.pdbx_seq_one_letter_code
_entity_poly.pdbx_strand_id
1 'polypeptide(L)'
;MEQRHRTALLCSTSRPFAMSKGKAPAFQLYAGDLLTDVMDWTDEEVGVHIRLMCWSWVNRRGIPRDTRRLTRIASGVERCWATIGCKWTEGPDDTWVNERLERTRSDSDAFRAKQKEKSLLAVAKRASSAPKRGKPTEQPTGSPTGDPLEGEVEVYTQSKKERAHEAEVMPAGMSVSLFQAVKRWEKYRAEKRHKLTPSTRDAFIKKVMSMGDDRAIAAIDHSIEQGWTGMYEPKKSETKKQSTDEYAASAMEAAKQYWVRKQAAKPAG
;
A
#
# COMPACT_ATOMS: atom_id res chain seq x y z
N MET A 1 72.02 -2.34 32.84
CA MET A 1 71.10 -3.37 32.34
C MET A 1 69.70 -2.79 32.35
N GLU A 2 69.22 -2.41 31.18
CA GLU A 2 67.98 -1.66 30.95
C GLU A 2 66.82 -2.66 30.78
N GLN A 3 65.91 -2.78 31.75
CA GLN A 3 64.71 -3.60 31.63
C GLN A 3 63.50 -2.70 31.36
N ARG A 4 63.13 -2.61 30.08
CA ARG A 4 61.89 -1.97 29.63
C ARG A 4 60.73 -2.94 29.82
N HIS A 5 59.90 -2.72 30.82
CA HIS A 5 58.61 -3.40 30.97
C HIS A 5 57.61 -2.84 29.95
N ARG A 6 57.24 -3.66 28.97
CA ARG A 6 56.13 -3.39 28.03
C ARG A 6 54.80 -3.69 28.71
N THR A 7 54.06 -2.65 29.05
CA THR A 7 52.65 -2.74 29.47
C THR A 7 51.78 -2.96 28.24
N ALA A 8 51.29 -4.19 28.05
CA ALA A 8 50.35 -4.50 26.98
C ALA A 8 48.97 -3.92 27.31
N LEU A 9 48.59 -2.85 26.62
CA LEU A 9 47.22 -2.35 26.56
C LEU A 9 46.36 -3.40 25.85
N LEU A 10 45.59 -4.18 26.62
CA LEU A 10 44.48 -4.96 26.10
C LEU A 10 43.38 -4.00 25.68
N CYS A 11 43.45 -3.55 24.43
CA CYS A 11 42.35 -2.93 23.72
C CYS A 11 41.19 -3.95 23.72
N SER A 12 40.22 -3.73 24.62
CA SER A 12 38.96 -4.44 24.62
C SER A 12 38.30 -4.22 23.26
N THR A 13 38.39 -5.23 22.41
CA THR A 13 37.68 -5.26 21.14
C THR A 13 36.20 -5.16 21.47
N SER A 14 35.62 -3.98 21.24
CA SER A 14 34.19 -3.78 21.30
C SER A 14 33.58 -4.82 20.36
N ARG A 15 32.85 -5.80 20.92
CA ARG A 15 32.06 -6.70 20.09
C ARG A 15 31.22 -5.83 19.18
N PRO A 16 31.21 -6.07 17.85
CA PRO A 16 30.26 -5.38 16.99
C PRO A 16 28.88 -5.61 17.59
N PHE A 17 28.13 -4.52 17.80
CA PHE A 17 26.76 -4.56 18.25
C PHE A 17 25.95 -5.25 17.15
N ALA A 18 25.93 -6.59 17.19
CA ALA A 18 25.05 -7.38 16.36
C ALA A 18 23.64 -7.03 16.81
N MET A 19 22.99 -6.12 16.07
CA MET A 19 21.57 -5.85 16.21
C MET A 19 20.86 -7.21 16.11
N SER A 20 20.46 -7.76 17.25
CA SER A 20 19.78 -9.05 17.29
C SER A 20 18.57 -8.96 16.37
N LYS A 21 18.48 -9.83 15.37
CA LYS A 21 17.42 -9.91 14.34
C LYS A 21 16.03 -10.24 14.92
N GLY A 22 15.54 -9.45 15.87
CA GLY A 22 14.30 -9.77 16.57
C GLY A 22 13.69 -8.68 17.44
N LYS A 23 14.23 -7.46 17.46
CA LYS A 23 13.66 -6.39 18.30
C LYS A 23 13.45 -5.14 17.48
N ALA A 24 12.28 -4.54 17.62
CA ALA A 24 11.90 -3.32 16.92
C ALA A 24 12.83 -2.17 17.31
N PRO A 25 13.77 -1.76 16.43
CA PRO A 25 14.80 -0.81 16.80
C PRO A 25 14.26 0.63 16.83
N ALA A 26 13.12 0.86 16.19
CA ALA A 26 12.47 2.16 16.09
C ALA A 26 11.19 2.22 16.95
N PHE A 27 10.93 3.41 17.47
CA PHE A 27 9.62 3.83 17.97
C PHE A 27 9.12 5.03 17.18
N GLN A 28 7.82 5.28 17.24
CA GLN A 28 7.23 6.46 16.63
C GLN A 28 7.39 7.65 17.57
N LEU A 29 8.05 8.69 17.08
CA LEU A 29 8.17 9.99 17.75
C LEU A 29 7.34 10.99 16.96
N TYR A 30 6.21 11.41 17.52
CA TYR A 30 5.29 12.34 16.86
C TYR A 30 5.75 13.78 17.12
N ALA A 31 5.97 14.55 16.05
CA ALA A 31 6.52 15.89 16.15
C ALA A 31 5.61 16.85 16.94
N GLY A 32 4.30 16.84 16.68
CA GLY A 32 3.36 17.71 17.40
C GLY A 32 3.28 17.39 18.89
N ASP A 33 3.32 16.11 19.24
CA ASP A 33 3.30 15.69 20.63
C ASP A 33 4.60 16.04 21.36
N LEU A 34 5.75 15.78 20.73
CA LEU A 34 7.05 16.15 21.26
C LEU A 34 7.12 17.67 21.49
N LEU A 35 6.74 18.46 20.48
CA LEU A 35 6.77 19.92 20.56
C LEU A 35 5.89 20.42 21.70
N THR A 36 4.68 19.87 21.86
CA THR A 36 3.78 20.24 22.96
C THR A 36 4.34 19.84 24.32
N ASP A 37 4.98 18.67 24.42
CA ASP A 37 5.57 18.17 25.66
C ASP A 37 6.81 18.96 26.11
N VAL A 38 7.54 19.58 25.18
CA VAL A 38 8.85 20.21 25.43
C VAL A 38 8.91 21.70 25.08
N MET A 39 7.77 22.35 24.81
CA MET A 39 7.73 23.73 24.31
C MET A 39 8.45 24.75 25.21
N ASP A 40 8.44 24.52 26.53
CA ASP A 40 9.06 25.39 27.53
C ASP A 40 10.41 24.85 28.03
N TRP A 41 10.95 23.81 27.37
CA TRP A 41 12.22 23.19 27.76
C TRP A 41 13.38 23.77 26.95
N THR A 42 14.55 23.81 27.56
CA THR A 42 15.82 24.13 26.90
C THR A 42 16.26 23.00 25.96
N ASP A 43 17.05 23.33 24.93
CA ASP A 43 17.61 22.33 24.01
C ASP A 43 18.39 21.23 24.74
N GLU A 44 19.05 21.55 25.86
CA GLU A 44 19.75 20.56 26.69
C GLU A 44 18.77 19.57 27.32
N GLU A 45 17.67 20.06 27.91
CA GLU A 45 16.62 19.21 28.51
C GLU A 45 15.95 18.33 27.46
N VAL A 46 15.63 18.87 26.29
CA VAL A 46 15.08 18.11 25.15
C VAL A 46 16.05 17.01 24.73
N GLY A 47 17.33 17.35 24.55
CA GLY A 47 18.37 16.41 24.16
C GLY A 47 18.55 15.27 25.17
N VAL A 48 18.59 15.59 26.47
CA VAL A 48 18.66 14.59 27.54
C VAL A 48 17.43 13.68 27.51
N HIS A 49 16.22 14.25 27.39
CA HIS A 49 14.97 13.50 27.38
C HIS A 49 14.91 12.49 26.23
N ILE A 50 15.18 12.95 25.00
CA ILE A 50 15.20 12.10 23.80
C ILE A 50 16.21 10.96 23.97
N ARG A 51 17.41 11.25 24.49
CA ARG A 51 18.46 10.25 24.69
C ARG A 51 18.05 9.16 25.69
N LEU A 52 17.39 9.54 26.77
CA LEU A 52 16.86 8.59 27.76
C LEU A 52 15.71 7.74 27.18
N MET A 53 14.80 8.34 26.40
CA MET A 53 13.76 7.59 25.69
C MET A 53 14.35 6.55 24.74
N CYS A 54 15.30 6.96 23.90
CA CYS A 54 16.00 6.08 22.96
C CYS A 54 16.69 4.92 23.70
N TRP A 55 17.38 5.21 24.80
CA TRP A 55 18.03 4.18 25.59
C TRP A 55 17.01 3.20 26.19
N SER A 56 15.93 3.69 26.79
CA SER A 56 14.87 2.85 27.38
C SER A 56 14.22 1.95 26.32
N TRP A 57 13.97 2.48 25.12
CA TRP A 57 13.37 1.74 24.03
C TRP A 57 14.24 0.59 23.55
N VAL A 58 15.51 0.88 23.22
CA VAL A 58 16.45 -0.12 22.68
C VAL A 58 16.72 -1.23 23.71
N ASN A 59 16.82 -0.87 24.99
CA ASN A 59 17.10 -1.83 26.05
C ASN A 59 15.85 -2.55 26.57
N ARG A 60 14.63 -2.15 26.14
CA ARG A 60 13.35 -2.73 26.57
C ARG A 60 13.18 -2.78 28.09
N ARG A 61 13.60 -1.71 28.76
CA ARG A 61 13.50 -1.56 30.23
C ARG A 61 13.47 -0.09 30.63
N GLY A 62 13.09 0.18 31.88
CA GLY A 62 13.23 1.50 32.49
C GLY A 62 14.70 1.93 32.57
N ILE A 63 14.93 3.24 32.66
CA ILE A 63 16.26 3.81 32.89
C ILE A 63 16.67 3.62 34.37
N PRO A 64 17.96 3.47 34.71
CA PRO A 64 18.38 3.27 36.10
C PRO A 64 18.02 4.46 36.99
N ARG A 65 17.74 4.24 38.30
CA ARG A 65 17.61 5.38 39.25
C ARG A 65 18.94 5.98 39.69
N ASP A 66 20.02 5.21 39.63
CA ASP A 66 21.37 5.67 39.96
C ASP A 66 21.82 6.81 39.01
N THR A 67 21.97 8.00 39.58
CA THR A 67 22.43 9.21 38.92
C THR A 67 23.72 9.01 38.15
N ARG A 68 24.69 8.26 38.68
CA ARG A 68 25.97 8.02 37.98
C ARG A 68 25.78 7.24 36.68
N ARG A 69 24.83 6.30 36.66
CA ARG A 69 24.49 5.53 35.46
C ARG A 69 23.70 6.38 34.48
N LEU A 70 22.78 7.21 34.97
CA LEU A 70 22.05 8.16 34.12
C LEU A 70 23.01 9.14 33.43
N THR A 71 23.97 9.71 34.15
CA THR A 71 24.96 10.67 33.60
C THR A 71 25.83 10.04 32.50
N ARG A 72 26.07 8.72 32.56
CA ARG A 72 26.74 7.97 31.48
C ARG A 72 25.86 7.75 30.25
N ILE A 73 24.53 7.69 30.41
CA ILE A 73 23.57 7.54 29.32
C ILE A 73 23.34 8.89 28.63
N ALA A 74 23.06 9.92 29.42
CA ALA A 74 22.84 11.28 28.99
C ALA A 74 23.60 12.25 29.91
N SER A 75 24.70 12.81 29.39
CA SER A 75 25.43 13.88 30.05
C SER A 75 24.51 15.08 30.26
N GLY A 76 24.50 15.67 31.45
CA GLY A 76 23.63 16.80 31.79
C GLY A 76 22.34 16.40 32.51
N VAL A 77 22.03 15.10 32.62
CA VAL A 77 20.82 14.61 33.31
C VAL A 77 20.65 15.17 34.72
N GLU A 78 21.75 15.32 35.48
CA GLU A 78 21.72 15.87 36.83
C GLU A 78 21.17 17.30 36.88
N ARG A 79 21.51 18.13 35.89
CA ARG A 79 21.02 19.52 35.79
C ARG A 79 19.58 19.56 35.29
N CYS A 80 19.24 18.68 34.35
CA CYS A 80 17.94 18.66 33.68
C CYS A 80 16.86 17.88 34.43
N TRP A 81 17.22 17.09 35.46
CA TRP A 81 16.30 16.13 36.10
C TRP A 81 15.06 16.80 36.70
N ALA A 82 15.20 17.99 37.27
CA ALA A 82 14.09 18.75 37.88
C ALA A 82 12.94 18.99 36.88
N THR A 83 13.29 19.24 35.61
CA THR A 83 12.33 19.47 34.52
C THR A 83 11.88 18.15 33.91
N ILE A 84 12.81 17.32 33.45
CA ILE A 84 12.47 16.13 32.66
C ILE A 84 11.87 14.99 33.51
N GLY A 85 12.21 14.94 34.81
CA GLY A 85 11.84 13.86 35.73
C GLY A 85 10.33 13.72 35.89
N CYS A 86 9.56 14.79 35.67
CA CYS A 86 8.09 14.74 35.73
C CYS A 86 7.46 13.80 34.69
N LYS A 87 8.18 13.46 33.60
CA LYS A 87 7.75 12.51 32.57
C LYS A 87 8.15 11.07 32.86
N TRP A 88 8.80 10.81 33.99
CA TRP A 88 9.28 9.49 34.39
C TRP A 88 8.66 9.10 35.73
N THR A 89 8.03 7.94 35.76
CA THR A 89 7.42 7.37 36.96
C THR A 89 8.23 6.20 37.47
N GLU A 90 8.01 5.87 38.74
CA GLU A 90 8.69 4.76 39.38
C GLU A 90 8.26 3.44 38.75
N GLY A 91 9.22 2.73 38.19
CA GLY A 91 9.04 1.41 37.63
C GLY A 91 9.50 0.29 38.57
N PRO A 92 9.29 -0.96 38.15
CA PRO A 92 9.86 -2.13 38.82
C PRO A 92 11.40 -2.11 38.76
N ASP A 93 12.04 -2.90 39.62
CA ASP A 93 13.50 -3.15 39.61
C ASP A 93 14.38 -1.91 39.76
N ASP A 94 13.97 -0.94 40.58
CA ASP A 94 14.73 0.29 40.81
C ASP A 94 15.03 1.05 39.50
N THR A 95 14.01 1.18 38.66
CA THR A 95 14.09 1.92 37.39
C THR A 95 13.06 3.03 37.31
N TRP A 96 13.33 4.00 36.44
CA TRP A 96 12.40 5.04 35.99
C TRP A 96 11.80 4.64 34.64
N VAL A 97 10.50 4.81 34.49
CA VAL A 97 9.75 4.38 33.32
C VAL A 97 8.95 5.55 32.76
N ASN A 98 8.96 5.71 31.44
CA ASN A 98 8.08 6.65 30.78
C ASN A 98 6.80 5.92 30.37
N GLU A 99 5.69 6.21 31.06
CA GLU A 99 4.42 5.47 30.89
C GLU A 99 3.89 5.49 29.45
N ARG A 100 4.04 6.63 28.78
CA ARG A 100 3.62 6.80 27.40
C ARG A 100 4.43 5.90 26.47
N LEU A 101 5.74 5.84 26.68
CA LEU A 101 6.65 4.99 25.91
C LEU A 101 6.34 3.50 26.13
N GLU A 102 6.02 3.09 27.35
CA GLU A 102 5.61 1.70 27.63
C GLU A 102 4.25 1.33 27.04
N ARG A 103 3.27 2.25 27.07
CA ARG A 103 2.00 2.06 26.34
C ARG A 103 2.25 1.81 24.86
N THR A 104 3.05 2.67 24.23
CA THR A 104 3.44 2.55 22.82
C THR A 104 4.14 1.21 22.54
N ARG A 105 5.01 0.76 23.46
CA ARG A 105 5.70 -0.52 23.37
C ARG A 105 4.73 -1.69 23.43
N SER A 106 3.81 -1.67 24.40
CA SER A 106 2.77 -2.69 24.58
C SER A 106 1.89 -2.82 23.34
N ASP A 107 1.40 -1.70 22.80
CA ASP A 107 0.56 -1.68 21.59
C ASP A 107 1.32 -2.24 20.38
N SER A 108 2.58 -1.86 20.23
CA SER A 108 3.45 -2.34 19.14
C SER A 108 3.69 -3.85 19.25
N ASP A 109 3.93 -4.36 20.45
CA ASP A 109 4.18 -5.78 20.69
C ASP A 109 2.89 -6.61 20.54
N ALA A 110 1.74 -6.10 21.00
CA ALA A 110 0.43 -6.71 20.79
C ALA A 110 0.07 -6.80 19.30
N PHE A 111 0.36 -5.74 18.53
CA PHE A 111 0.17 -5.76 17.07
C PHE A 111 1.05 -6.82 16.40
N ARG A 112 2.35 -6.88 16.76
CA ARG A 112 3.27 -7.90 16.22
C ARG A 112 2.85 -9.32 16.59
N ALA A 113 2.36 -9.55 17.80
CA ALA A 113 1.84 -10.84 18.23
C ALA A 113 0.65 -11.28 17.36
N LYS A 114 -0.32 -10.40 17.14
CA LYS A 114 -1.48 -10.65 16.25
C LYS A 114 -1.06 -10.93 14.81
N GLN A 115 -0.07 -10.19 14.28
CA GLN A 115 0.46 -10.42 12.93
C GLN A 115 1.18 -11.75 12.82
N LYS A 116 1.96 -12.12 13.84
CA LYS A 116 2.62 -13.43 13.90
C LYS A 116 1.59 -14.55 13.88
N GLU A 117 0.55 -14.48 14.69
CA GLU A 117 -0.55 -15.47 14.70
C GLU A 117 -1.21 -15.60 13.32
N LYS A 118 -1.60 -14.49 12.70
CA LYS A 118 -2.18 -14.47 11.35
C LYS A 118 -1.24 -15.10 10.32
N SER A 119 0.06 -14.80 10.40
CA SER A 119 1.07 -15.36 9.52
C SER A 119 1.18 -16.88 9.68
N LEU A 120 1.19 -17.38 10.91
CA LEU A 120 1.24 -18.81 11.21
C LEU A 120 -0.03 -19.54 10.71
N LEU A 121 -1.20 -18.94 10.90
CA LEU A 121 -2.46 -19.46 10.36
C LEU A 121 -2.47 -19.51 8.83
N ALA A 122 -1.93 -18.48 8.17
CA ALA A 122 -1.81 -18.45 6.71
C ALA A 122 -0.84 -19.52 6.19
N VAL A 123 0.30 -19.72 6.87
CA VAL A 123 1.26 -20.79 6.55
C VAL A 123 0.62 -22.15 6.75
N ALA A 124 -0.09 -22.38 7.85
CA ALA A 124 -0.79 -23.63 8.12
C ALA A 124 -1.85 -23.95 7.05
N LYS A 125 -2.63 -22.94 6.63
CA LYS A 125 -3.60 -23.08 5.52
C LYS A 125 -2.94 -23.43 4.19
N ARG A 126 -1.78 -22.85 3.88
CA ARG A 126 -1.02 -23.18 2.66
C ARG A 126 -0.42 -24.59 2.73
N ALA A 127 0.05 -25.00 3.89
CA ALA A 127 0.58 -26.35 4.10
C ALA A 127 -0.52 -27.42 3.93
N SER A 128 -1.73 -27.17 4.41
CA SER A 128 -2.86 -28.10 4.27
C SER A 128 -3.53 -28.10 2.90
N SER A 129 -3.35 -27.04 2.10
CA SER A 129 -3.94 -26.90 0.76
C SER A 129 -2.93 -27.09 -0.38
N ALA A 130 -1.72 -27.58 -0.09
CA ALA A 130 -0.68 -27.80 -1.08
C ALA A 130 -1.19 -28.76 -2.20
N PRO A 131 -1.32 -28.30 -3.46
CA PRO A 131 -1.66 -29.19 -4.55
C PRO A 131 -0.47 -30.12 -4.82
N LYS A 132 -0.74 -31.43 -4.95
CA LYS A 132 0.25 -32.39 -5.46
C LYS A 132 0.54 -32.06 -6.93
N ARG A 133 1.58 -31.28 -7.25
CA ARG A 133 2.16 -31.29 -8.61
C ARG A 133 3.53 -30.61 -8.70
N GLY A 134 4.47 -31.37 -9.30
CA GLY A 134 5.56 -30.88 -10.15
C GLY A 134 6.78 -30.30 -9.45
N LYS A 135 7.96 -30.86 -9.74
CA LYS A 135 9.27 -30.27 -9.38
C LYS A 135 9.34 -28.82 -9.90
N PRO A 136 9.86 -27.85 -9.12
CA PRO A 136 10.06 -26.49 -9.61
C PRO A 136 11.25 -26.42 -10.56
N THR A 137 11.04 -25.88 -11.75
CA THR A 137 12.09 -25.35 -12.62
C THR A 137 12.47 -23.96 -12.12
N GLU A 138 13.74 -23.80 -11.78
CA GLU A 138 14.57 -22.58 -11.59
C GLU A 138 14.05 -21.44 -10.69
N GLN A 139 14.89 -21.08 -9.70
CA GLN A 139 14.69 -19.97 -8.77
C GLN A 139 15.04 -18.63 -9.43
N PRO A 140 14.21 -17.56 -9.29
CA PRO A 140 14.70 -16.21 -9.44
C PRO A 140 15.33 -15.75 -8.12
N THR A 141 16.64 -15.50 -8.16
CA THR A 141 17.42 -14.82 -7.13
C THR A 141 17.06 -13.32 -7.12
N GLY A 142 16.02 -12.96 -6.35
CA GLY A 142 15.67 -11.57 -6.07
C GLY A 142 15.57 -11.35 -4.57
N SER A 143 16.61 -10.79 -3.96
CA SER A 143 16.61 -10.37 -2.55
C SER A 143 15.85 -9.03 -2.43
N PRO A 144 14.78 -8.90 -1.61
CA PRO A 144 14.14 -7.62 -1.40
C PRO A 144 14.90 -6.90 -0.28
N THR A 145 15.97 -6.22 -0.65
CA THR A 145 16.54 -5.15 0.19
C THR A 145 15.92 -3.85 -0.28
N GLY A 146 14.72 -3.55 0.21
CA GLY A 146 14.05 -2.28 0.02
C GLY A 146 13.90 -1.59 1.37
N ASP A 147 14.73 -0.58 1.59
CA ASP A 147 14.61 0.39 2.68
C ASP A 147 13.46 1.35 2.30
N PRO A 148 12.41 1.55 3.11
CA PRO A 148 11.38 2.53 2.80
C PRO A 148 11.63 3.83 3.58
N LEU A 149 12.27 4.79 2.92
CA LEU A 149 12.19 6.20 3.26
C LEU A 149 11.31 6.91 2.23
N GLU A 150 10.35 7.67 2.78
CA GLU A 150 9.54 8.74 2.19
C GLU A 150 8.33 8.38 1.31
N GLY A 151 7.17 8.94 1.70
CA GLY A 151 6.02 9.14 0.82
C GLY A 151 4.67 8.65 1.36
N GLU A 152 4.09 9.44 2.27
CA GLU A 152 2.65 9.52 2.63
C GLU A 152 1.99 8.28 3.27
N VAL A 153 1.75 8.39 4.58
CA VAL A 153 0.85 7.50 5.31
C VAL A 153 -0.39 8.29 5.73
N GLU A 154 -1.39 8.38 4.86
CA GLU A 154 -2.77 8.59 5.31
C GLU A 154 -3.26 7.29 5.96
N VAL A 155 -3.11 7.20 7.29
CA VAL A 155 -3.78 6.17 8.08
C VAL A 155 -5.22 6.63 8.36
N TYR A 156 -6.13 6.39 7.41
CA TYR A 156 -7.55 6.29 7.76
C TYR A 156 -7.85 4.85 8.15
N THR A 157 -7.93 4.60 9.46
CA THR A 157 -8.49 3.36 10.01
C THR A 157 -10.00 3.34 9.82
N GLN A 158 -10.47 3.05 8.61
CA GLN A 158 -11.85 2.59 8.46
C GLN A 158 -11.92 1.12 8.88
N SER A 159 -12.40 0.95 10.11
CA SER A 159 -12.92 -0.28 10.65
C SER A 159 -13.66 -1.06 9.55
N LYS A 160 -13.17 -2.26 9.27
CA LYS A 160 -13.78 -3.22 8.37
C LYS A 160 -15.07 -3.71 9.04
N LYS A 161 -16.12 -2.88 8.99
CA LYS A 161 -17.48 -3.21 9.38
C LYS A 161 -17.86 -4.43 8.55
N GLU A 162 -18.11 -5.53 9.24
CA GLU A 162 -18.69 -6.74 8.67
C GLU A 162 -19.90 -6.32 7.84
N ARG A 163 -19.74 -6.39 6.51
CA ARG A 163 -20.83 -6.14 5.57
C ARG A 163 -21.73 -7.37 5.62
N ALA A 164 -22.74 -7.27 6.48
CA ALA A 164 -23.87 -8.16 6.51
C ALA A 164 -24.38 -8.40 5.09
N HIS A 165 -24.68 -9.66 4.79
CA HIS A 165 -25.26 -10.10 3.54
C HIS A 165 -26.70 -9.59 3.49
N GLU A 166 -26.89 -8.37 2.98
CA GLU A 166 -28.22 -7.81 2.76
C GLU A 166 -28.94 -8.63 1.68
N ALA A 167 -30.18 -9.03 1.96
CA ALA A 167 -30.97 -9.89 1.09
C ALA A 167 -31.18 -9.23 -0.27
N GLU A 168 -31.13 -10.04 -1.34
CA GLU A 168 -31.21 -9.55 -2.72
C GLU A 168 -32.63 -9.13 -3.07
N VAL A 169 -32.98 -7.88 -2.76
CA VAL A 169 -34.25 -7.29 -3.21
C VAL A 169 -34.08 -6.74 -4.63
N MET A 170 -35.01 -7.10 -5.52
CA MET A 170 -35.10 -6.51 -6.85
C MET A 170 -35.45 -5.02 -6.70
N PRO A 171 -34.64 -4.08 -7.22
CA PRO A 171 -34.91 -2.65 -7.07
C PRO A 171 -36.20 -2.26 -7.79
N ALA A 172 -37.04 -1.46 -7.13
CA ALA A 172 -38.32 -1.00 -7.68
C ALA A 172 -38.09 -0.22 -9.00
N GLY A 173 -38.84 -0.58 -10.04
CA GLY A 173 -38.75 0.05 -11.36
C GLY A 173 -37.73 -0.57 -12.32
N MET A 174 -37.04 -1.65 -11.92
CA MET A 174 -36.18 -2.42 -12.82
C MET A 174 -36.96 -3.57 -13.47
N SER A 175 -36.82 -3.75 -14.79
CA SER A 175 -37.39 -4.92 -15.46
C SER A 175 -36.67 -6.21 -15.06
N VAL A 176 -37.39 -7.33 -15.17
CA VAL A 176 -36.87 -8.66 -14.85
C VAL A 176 -35.68 -9.03 -15.73
N SER A 177 -35.70 -8.65 -17.02
CA SER A 177 -34.61 -8.91 -17.97
C SER A 177 -33.34 -8.15 -17.61
N LEU A 178 -33.46 -6.86 -17.25
CA LEU A 178 -32.33 -6.06 -16.83
C LEU A 178 -31.74 -6.59 -15.51
N PHE A 179 -32.59 -6.97 -14.55
CA PHE A 179 -32.13 -7.55 -13.28
C PHE A 179 -31.33 -8.85 -13.49
N GLN A 180 -31.78 -9.73 -14.41
CA GLN A 180 -31.05 -10.94 -14.77
C GLN A 180 -29.70 -10.62 -15.44
N ALA A 181 -29.63 -9.60 -16.30
CA ALA A 181 -28.36 -9.15 -16.89
C ALA A 181 -27.39 -8.62 -15.83
N VAL A 182 -27.86 -7.82 -14.87
CA VAL A 182 -27.06 -7.34 -13.74
C VAL A 182 -26.54 -8.51 -12.89
N LYS A 183 -27.35 -9.56 -12.66
CA LYS A 183 -26.92 -10.77 -11.96
C LYS A 183 -25.83 -11.54 -12.70
N ARG A 184 -25.95 -11.68 -14.02
CA ARG A 184 -24.90 -12.28 -14.87
C ARG A 184 -23.60 -11.48 -14.77
N TRP A 185 -23.69 -10.16 -14.80
CA TRP A 185 -22.55 -9.25 -14.64
C TRP A 185 -21.86 -9.36 -13.28
N GLU A 186 -22.64 -9.42 -12.18
CA GLU A 186 -22.11 -9.61 -10.82
C GLU A 186 -21.33 -10.92 -10.68
N LYS A 187 -21.89 -12.01 -11.23
CA LYS A 187 -21.25 -13.33 -11.23
C LYS A 187 -19.94 -13.30 -12.03
N TYR A 188 -19.97 -12.79 -13.26
CA TYR A 188 -18.80 -12.67 -14.12
C TYR A 188 -17.67 -11.84 -13.45
N ARG A 189 -18.00 -10.72 -12.81
CA ARG A 189 -17.01 -9.92 -12.08
C ARG A 189 -16.45 -10.63 -10.85
N ALA A 190 -17.25 -11.44 -10.16
CA ALA A 190 -16.77 -12.28 -9.07
C ALA A 190 -15.78 -13.35 -9.54
N GLU A 191 -16.05 -14.01 -10.68
CA GLU A 191 -15.16 -14.99 -11.32
C GLU A 191 -13.80 -14.36 -11.69
N LYS A 192 -13.81 -13.12 -12.19
CA LYS A 192 -12.60 -12.32 -12.47
C LYS A 192 -11.92 -11.74 -11.21
N ARG A 193 -12.37 -12.08 -10.01
CA ARG A 193 -11.88 -11.53 -8.71
C ARG A 193 -12.01 -10.00 -8.58
N HIS A 194 -12.93 -9.40 -9.33
CA HIS A 194 -13.24 -7.97 -9.30
C HIS A 194 -14.68 -7.74 -8.81
N LYS A 195 -15.05 -8.35 -7.67
CA LYS A 195 -16.40 -8.27 -7.09
C LYS A 195 -16.81 -6.81 -6.85
N LEU A 196 -18.03 -6.47 -7.26
CA LEU A 196 -18.63 -5.16 -7.00
C LEU A 196 -18.82 -4.98 -5.48
N THR A 197 -18.33 -3.85 -4.95
CA THR A 197 -18.72 -3.44 -3.59
C THR A 197 -20.19 -2.97 -3.60
N PRO A 198 -20.95 -3.12 -2.51
CA PRO A 198 -22.34 -2.62 -2.43
C PRO A 198 -22.53 -1.19 -2.96
N SER A 199 -21.68 -0.25 -2.55
CA SER A 199 -21.73 1.14 -3.04
C SER A 199 -21.53 1.26 -4.55
N THR A 200 -20.66 0.42 -5.12
CA THR A 200 -20.45 0.36 -6.58
C THR A 200 -21.61 -0.33 -7.30
N ARG A 201 -22.26 -1.31 -6.66
CA ARG A 201 -23.45 -2.00 -7.17
C ARG A 201 -24.63 -1.04 -7.30
N ASP A 202 -24.87 -0.21 -6.29
CA ASP A 202 -25.97 0.76 -6.30
C ASP A 202 -25.76 1.83 -7.39
N ALA A 203 -24.54 2.35 -7.52
CA ALA A 203 -24.17 3.27 -8.58
C ALA A 203 -24.29 2.62 -9.97
N PHE A 204 -23.94 1.35 -10.09
CA PHE A 204 -24.08 0.58 -11.33
C PHE A 204 -25.56 0.40 -11.70
N ILE A 205 -26.41 0.01 -10.74
CA ILE A 205 -27.87 -0.10 -10.91
C ILE A 205 -28.46 1.23 -11.40
N LYS A 206 -28.09 2.34 -10.77
CA LYS A 206 -28.54 3.68 -11.19
C LYS A 206 -28.12 4.00 -12.63
N LYS A 207 -26.89 3.64 -13.02
CA LYS A 207 -26.36 3.85 -14.37
C LYS A 207 -27.09 3.04 -15.44
N VAL A 208 -27.41 1.77 -15.16
CA VAL A 208 -28.14 0.93 -16.12
C VAL A 208 -29.59 1.36 -16.27
N MET A 209 -30.24 1.76 -15.17
CA MET A 209 -31.60 2.32 -15.21
C MET A 209 -31.67 3.62 -15.99
N SER A 210 -30.64 4.49 -15.91
CA SER A 210 -30.62 5.74 -16.68
C SER A 210 -30.36 5.55 -18.19
N MET A 211 -29.75 4.43 -18.57
CA MET A 211 -29.38 4.13 -19.96
C MET A 211 -30.52 3.47 -20.75
N GLY A 212 -31.50 2.91 -20.04
CA GLY A 212 -32.60 2.13 -20.59
C GLY A 212 -32.26 0.64 -20.70
N ASP A 213 -33.28 -0.20 -20.53
CA ASP A 213 -33.14 -1.64 -20.33
C ASP A 213 -32.43 -2.33 -21.51
N ASP A 214 -32.91 -2.14 -22.75
CA ASP A 214 -32.36 -2.81 -23.93
C ASP A 214 -30.89 -2.44 -24.18
N ARG A 215 -30.58 -1.15 -24.03
CA ARG A 215 -29.22 -0.63 -24.23
C ARG A 215 -28.27 -1.13 -23.15
N ALA A 216 -28.72 -1.18 -21.90
CA ALA A 216 -27.93 -1.69 -20.80
C ALA A 216 -27.69 -3.20 -20.90
N ILE A 217 -28.70 -3.99 -21.29
CA ILE A 217 -28.56 -5.44 -21.49
C ILE A 217 -27.53 -5.71 -22.60
N ALA A 218 -27.64 -5.04 -23.75
CA ALA A 218 -26.70 -5.20 -24.85
C ALA A 218 -25.26 -4.83 -24.46
N ALA A 219 -25.08 -3.76 -23.68
CA ALA A 219 -23.76 -3.35 -23.20
C ALA A 219 -23.15 -4.36 -22.21
N ILE A 220 -23.96 -4.92 -21.30
CA ILE A 220 -23.52 -5.95 -20.36
C ILE A 220 -23.08 -7.20 -21.12
N ASP A 221 -23.92 -7.70 -22.03
CA ASP A 221 -23.64 -8.93 -22.78
C ASP A 221 -22.39 -8.76 -23.66
N HIS A 222 -22.26 -7.64 -24.37
CA HIS A 222 -21.06 -7.33 -25.14
C HIS A 222 -19.79 -7.29 -24.27
N SER A 223 -19.87 -6.71 -23.08
CA SER A 223 -18.71 -6.60 -22.17
C SER A 223 -18.30 -7.96 -21.59
N ILE A 224 -19.27 -8.84 -21.32
CA ILE A 224 -19.02 -10.21 -20.87
C ILE A 224 -18.36 -11.01 -22.00
N GLU A 225 -18.90 -10.93 -23.22
CA GLU A 225 -18.36 -11.61 -24.40
C GLU A 225 -16.90 -11.21 -24.68
N GLN A 226 -16.57 -9.93 -24.54
CA GLN A 226 -15.21 -9.41 -24.74
C GLN A 226 -14.29 -9.63 -23.52
N GLY A 227 -14.81 -10.17 -22.42
CA GLY A 227 -14.01 -10.44 -21.22
C GLY A 227 -13.54 -9.15 -20.50
N TRP A 228 -14.29 -8.05 -20.63
CA TRP A 228 -13.95 -6.76 -20.04
C TRP A 228 -14.49 -6.60 -18.62
N THR A 229 -13.80 -5.83 -17.79
CA THR A 229 -14.24 -5.52 -16.41
C THR A 229 -15.08 -4.24 -16.31
N GLY A 230 -15.10 -3.44 -17.39
CA GLY A 230 -15.98 -2.28 -17.56
C GLY A 230 -17.15 -2.60 -18.49
N MET A 231 -18.25 -1.84 -18.36
CA MET A 231 -19.43 -1.96 -19.21
C MET A 231 -19.32 -0.99 -20.40
N TYR A 232 -19.27 -1.53 -21.61
CA TYR A 232 -19.12 -0.82 -22.87
C TYR A 232 -20.23 -1.21 -23.85
N GLU A 233 -20.72 -0.23 -24.58
CA GLU A 233 -21.73 -0.45 -25.61
C GLU A 233 -21.12 -1.01 -26.89
N PRO A 234 -21.84 -1.88 -27.62
CA PRO A 234 -21.39 -2.32 -28.94
C PRO A 234 -21.26 -1.11 -29.87
N LYS A 235 -20.13 -1.00 -30.58
CA LYS A 235 -19.93 0.07 -31.55
C LYS A 235 -21.01 -0.01 -32.63
N LYS A 236 -21.78 1.06 -32.83
CA LYS A 236 -22.66 1.18 -34.01
C LYS A 236 -21.77 1.08 -35.26
N SER A 237 -22.01 0.10 -36.11
CA SER A 237 -21.36 0.02 -37.41
C SER A 237 -21.83 1.19 -38.27
N GLU A 238 -21.08 2.29 -38.28
CA GLU A 238 -21.22 3.28 -39.34
C GLU A 238 -20.83 2.61 -40.66
N THR A 239 -21.84 2.22 -41.44
CA THR A 239 -21.65 1.74 -42.79
C THR A 239 -21.23 2.92 -43.67
N LYS A 240 -19.95 3.31 -43.63
CA LYS A 240 -19.35 4.13 -44.69
C LYS A 240 -19.12 3.24 -45.91
N LYS A 241 -20.19 2.98 -46.68
CA LYS A 241 -20.04 2.68 -48.10
C LYS A 241 -19.84 4.02 -48.83
N GLN A 242 -18.62 4.54 -48.82
CA GLN A 242 -18.22 5.43 -49.90
C GLN A 242 -18.12 4.56 -51.15
N SER A 243 -19.02 4.78 -52.11
CA SER A 243 -19.07 3.98 -53.33
C SER A 243 -17.76 4.16 -54.09
N THR A 244 -17.07 3.05 -54.31
CA THR A 244 -15.88 2.97 -55.15
C THR A 244 -16.17 3.29 -56.62
N ASP A 245 -17.44 3.34 -56.99
CA ASP A 245 -17.89 3.52 -58.37
C ASP A 245 -17.81 4.99 -58.83
N GLU A 246 -18.09 5.95 -57.96
CA GLU A 246 -17.96 7.38 -58.30
C GLU A 246 -16.49 7.82 -58.44
N TYR A 247 -15.58 7.26 -57.62
CA TYR A 247 -14.15 7.54 -57.74
C TYR A 247 -13.53 6.89 -58.97
N ALA A 248 -13.98 5.69 -59.36
CA ALA A 248 -13.54 5.02 -60.58
C ALA A 248 -14.01 5.76 -61.85
N ALA A 249 -15.25 6.26 -61.86
CA ALA A 249 -15.79 7.04 -62.98
C ALA A 249 -15.02 8.36 -63.18
N SER A 250 -14.77 9.10 -62.08
CA SER A 250 -14.00 10.35 -62.13
C SER A 250 -12.55 10.15 -62.59
N ALA A 251 -11.89 9.06 -62.15
CA ALA A 251 -10.54 8.73 -62.59
C ALA A 251 -10.48 8.34 -64.08
N MET A 252 -11.49 7.65 -64.60
CA MET A 252 -11.58 7.33 -66.02
C MET A 252 -11.85 8.56 -66.89
N GLU A 253 -12.68 9.50 -66.43
CA GLU A 253 -12.94 10.76 -67.13
C GLU A 253 -11.66 11.60 -67.25
N ALA A 254 -10.89 11.70 -66.17
CA ALA A 254 -9.61 12.41 -66.15
C ALA A 254 -8.56 11.76 -67.08
N ALA A 255 -8.50 10.43 -67.13
CA ALA A 255 -7.61 9.70 -68.02
C ALA A 255 -7.95 9.91 -69.51
N LYS A 256 -9.24 9.98 -69.86
CA LYS A 256 -9.70 10.31 -71.22
C LYS A 256 -9.27 11.73 -71.62
N GLN A 257 -9.48 12.71 -70.74
CA GLN A 257 -9.11 14.10 -71.02
C GLN A 257 -7.59 14.26 -71.22
N TYR A 258 -6.78 13.54 -70.43
CA TYR A 258 -5.34 13.52 -70.59
C TYR A 258 -4.91 12.99 -71.97
N TRP A 259 -5.49 11.89 -72.44
CA TRP A 259 -5.16 11.31 -73.74
C TRP A 259 -5.58 12.18 -74.92
N VAL A 260 -6.75 12.82 -74.84
CA VAL A 260 -7.20 13.78 -75.86
C VAL A 260 -6.21 14.95 -75.98
N ARG A 261 -5.77 15.51 -74.85
CA ARG A 261 -4.81 16.62 -74.81
C ARG A 261 -3.45 16.21 -75.38
N LYS A 262 -3.02 14.97 -75.13
CA LYS A 262 -1.76 14.42 -75.65
C LYS A 262 -1.80 14.18 -77.17
N GLN A 263 -2.95 13.81 -77.74
CA GLN A 263 -3.10 13.66 -79.19
C GLN A 263 -3.15 15.02 -79.90
N ALA A 264 -3.78 16.03 -79.30
CA ALA A 264 -3.81 17.39 -79.84
C ALA A 264 -2.44 18.09 -79.84
N ALA A 265 -1.53 17.67 -78.97
CA ALA A 265 -0.19 18.24 -78.84
C ALA A 265 0.86 17.59 -79.76
N LYS A 266 0.47 16.68 -80.66
CA LYS A 266 1.41 16.07 -81.61
C LYS A 266 1.55 16.98 -82.84
N PRO A 267 2.72 17.58 -83.11
CA PRO A 267 2.90 18.45 -84.27
C PRO A 267 2.73 17.63 -85.56
N ALA A 268 1.96 18.17 -86.50
CA ALA A 268 1.85 17.64 -87.85
C ALA A 268 3.22 17.79 -88.53
N GLY A 269 3.90 16.66 -88.73
CA GLY A 269 5.02 16.56 -89.65
C GLY A 269 4.51 16.45 -91.07
#